data_AF-A0A2D4H035-F1
#
_entry.id   AF-A0A2D4H035-F1
#
_cell.length_a   1.000
_cell.length_b   1.000
_cell.length_c   1.000
_cell.angle_alpha   90.00
_cell.angle_beta   90.00
_cell.angle_gamma   90.00
#
_symmetry.space_group_name_H-M   'P 1'
#
loop_
_entity.id
_entity.type
_entity.pdbx_description
1 polymer ?
#
loop_
_entity_poly.entity_id
_entity_poly.type
_entity_poly.pdbx_seq_one_letter_code
_entity_poly.pdbx_strand_id
1 'polypeptide(L)'
;MFFNTKFFGLQTAEEHMQLSFTNVVRQSRKCTTPRGSAKVVSIRYYAPVRHRKGRESSLGKRRREEEAPVLEQRENRMNPLRCPVKFYEFYLSKCPESLRSRNDVFYLQPERSCIAESPLWYSVIPMDKSMLESMLNRILAVREIYEEHSRGAGGLDDDLD
;
A
#
# COMPACT_ATOMS: atom_id res chain seq x y z
N MET A 1 7.27 -0.36 -0.33
CA MET A 1 6.57 -1.48 -1.00
C MET A 1 5.79 -2.35 -0.01
N PHE A 2 6.43 -2.87 1.05
CA PHE A 2 5.82 -3.72 2.08
C PHE A 2 4.39 -3.34 2.51
N PHE A 3 4.15 -2.10 2.95
CA PHE A 3 2.81 -1.70 3.41
C PHE A 3 1.76 -1.71 2.31
N ASN A 4 2.13 -1.40 1.07
CA ASN A 4 1.22 -1.47 -0.06
C ASN A 4 0.86 -2.93 -0.34
N THR A 5 1.84 -3.84 -0.33
CA THR A 5 1.60 -5.29 -0.44
C THR A 5 0.68 -5.80 0.67
N LYS A 6 0.94 -5.41 1.93
CA LYS A 6 0.20 -5.88 3.10
C LYS A 6 -1.23 -5.37 3.18
N PHE A 7 -1.43 -4.06 2.95
CA PHE A 7 -2.71 -3.40 3.25
C PHE A 7 -3.52 -3.09 1.99
N PHE A 8 -2.86 -2.83 0.85
CA PHE A 8 -3.53 -2.74 -0.44
C PHE A 8 -3.62 -4.09 -1.16
N GLY A 9 -3.10 -5.17 -0.55
CA GLY A 9 -3.24 -6.52 -1.08
C GLY A 9 -2.60 -6.72 -2.45
N LEU A 10 -1.64 -5.88 -2.84
CA LEU A 10 -0.96 -5.97 -4.13
C LEU A 10 0.04 -7.13 -4.07
N GLN A 11 -0.09 -8.10 -4.97
CA GLN A 11 0.68 -9.33 -5.01
C GLN A 11 1.53 -9.47 -6.27
N THR A 12 1.30 -8.65 -7.31
CA THR A 12 2.12 -8.66 -8.52
C THR A 12 2.79 -7.31 -8.79
N ALA A 13 3.87 -7.34 -9.56
CA ALA A 13 4.56 -6.10 -9.96
C ALA A 13 3.66 -5.19 -10.80
N GLU A 14 2.79 -5.74 -11.64
CA GLU A 14 1.81 -4.98 -12.43
C GLU A 14 0.82 -4.22 -11.55
N GLU A 15 0.36 -4.83 -10.46
CA GLU A 15 -0.50 -4.16 -9.48
C GLU A 15 0.24 -3.02 -8.77
N HIS A 16 1.52 -3.24 -8.43
CA HIS A 16 2.38 -2.20 -7.89
C HIS A 16 2.66 -1.06 -8.90
N MET A 17 2.79 -1.38 -10.18
CA MET A 17 2.99 -0.39 -11.25
C MET A 17 1.74 0.45 -11.55
N GLN A 18 0.55 0.00 -11.12
CA GLN A 18 -0.68 0.80 -11.24
C GLN A 18 -0.78 1.91 -10.19
N LEU A 19 0.10 1.91 -9.19
CA LEU A 19 0.15 2.99 -8.21
C LEU A 19 0.73 4.25 -8.84
N SER A 20 0.17 5.38 -8.43
CA SER A 20 0.68 6.71 -8.77
C SER A 20 0.58 7.69 -7.62
N PHE A 21 1.34 8.78 -7.69
CA PHE A 21 1.27 9.85 -6.69
C PHE A 21 -0.13 10.47 -6.56
N THR A 22 -0.93 10.44 -7.62
CA THR A 22 -2.31 10.95 -7.58
C THR A 22 -3.32 9.96 -7.01
N ASN A 23 -3.04 8.64 -7.05
CA ASN A 23 -4.01 7.62 -6.64
C ASN A 23 -3.68 6.98 -5.28
N VAL A 24 -2.47 7.16 -4.76
CA VAL A 24 -2.10 6.83 -3.38
C VAL A 24 -1.96 8.12 -2.59
N VAL A 25 -2.96 8.43 -1.75
CA VAL A 25 -3.03 9.72 -1.07
C VAL A 25 -3.25 9.59 0.44
N ARG A 26 -2.67 10.53 1.19
CA ARG A 26 -2.94 10.70 2.62
C ARG A 26 -4.29 11.38 2.82
N GLN A 27 -5.09 10.82 3.71
CA GLN A 27 -6.37 11.37 4.12
C GLN A 27 -6.43 11.51 5.64
N SER A 28 -7.12 12.55 6.10
CA SER A 28 -7.56 12.63 7.49
C SER A 28 -9.06 12.79 7.55
N ARG A 29 -9.72 11.98 8.38
CA ARG A 29 -11.16 12.02 8.61
C ARG A 29 -11.47 12.05 10.10
N LYS A 30 -12.60 12.67 10.47
CA LYS A 30 -13.15 12.57 11.83
C LYS A 30 -14.07 11.36 11.85
N CYS A 31 -13.82 10.42 12.75
CA CYS A 31 -14.73 9.31 13.04
C CYS A 31 -15.45 9.60 14.35
N THR A 32 -16.77 9.69 14.29
CA THR A 32 -17.62 9.84 15.48
C THR A 32 -17.83 8.46 16.10
N THR A 33 -17.47 8.33 17.38
CA THR A 33 -17.71 7.12 18.16
C THR A 33 -18.64 7.48 19.34
N PRO A 34 -19.27 6.49 20.01
CA PRO A 34 -20.05 6.74 21.22
C PRO A 34 -19.26 7.45 22.33
N ARG A 35 -17.92 7.38 22.29
CA ARG A 35 -17.00 8.03 23.25
C ARG A 35 -16.49 9.42 22.78
N GLY A 36 -17.05 9.96 21.70
CA GLY A 36 -16.65 11.24 21.11
C GLY A 36 -16.03 11.11 19.71
N SER A 37 -15.56 12.24 19.16
CA SER A 37 -14.96 12.29 17.83
C SER A 37 -13.45 12.03 17.88
N ALA A 38 -12.96 11.08 17.09
CA ALA A 38 -11.54 10.78 16.93
C ALA A 38 -11.06 11.13 15.52
N LYS A 39 -9.90 11.80 15.42
CA LYS A 39 -9.22 12.02 14.14
C LYS A 39 -8.51 10.73 13.73
N VAL A 40 -8.80 10.25 12.51
CA VAL A 40 -8.15 9.12 11.88
C VAL A 40 -7.32 9.65 10.71
N VAL A 41 -6.05 9.27 10.66
CA VAL A 41 -5.14 9.56 9.56
C VAL A 41 -4.76 8.25 8.89
N SER A 42 -4.75 8.24 7.56
CA SER A 42 -4.49 7.03 6.78
C SER A 42 -3.98 7.33 5.38
N ILE A 43 -3.34 6.35 4.75
CA ILE A 43 -3.06 6.36 3.30
C ILE A 43 -4.12 5.51 2.60
N ARG A 44 -4.67 6.00 1.50
CA ARG A 44 -5.71 5.34 0.72
C ARG A 44 -5.25 5.17 -0.72
N TYR A 45 -5.54 4.02 -1.29
CA TYR A 45 -5.35 3.74 -2.71
C TYR A 45 -6.70 3.80 -3.44
N TYR A 46 -6.79 4.66 -4.44
CA TYR A 46 -7.92 4.75 -5.35
C TYR A 46 -7.58 4.00 -6.64
N ALA A 47 -7.95 2.72 -6.69
CA ALA A 47 -7.70 1.90 -7.87
C ALA A 47 -8.36 2.55 -9.10
N PRO A 48 -7.64 2.66 -10.24
CA PRO A 48 -8.25 3.10 -11.48
C PRO A 48 -9.45 2.20 -11.81
N VAL A 49 -10.58 2.80 -12.16
CA VAL A 49 -11.78 2.05 -12.56
C VAL A 49 -11.41 1.29 -13.83
N ARG A 50 -11.06 0.01 -13.69
CA ARG A 50 -10.89 -0.84 -14.85
C ARG A 50 -12.24 -0.86 -15.55
N HIS A 51 -12.33 -0.31 -16.76
CA HIS A 51 -13.39 -0.70 -17.67
C HIS A 51 -13.27 -2.22 -17.83
N ARG A 52 -14.04 -2.99 -17.06
CA ARG A 52 -14.33 -4.39 -17.36
C ARG A 52 -15.08 -4.40 -18.68
N LYS A 53 -14.35 -4.33 -19.79
CA LYS A 53 -14.89 -4.59 -21.11
C LYS A 53 -15.02 -6.11 -21.23
N GLY A 54 -16.24 -6.60 -21.10
CA GLY A 54 -16.66 -7.90 -21.64
C GLY A 54 -16.67 -9.10 -20.69
N ARG A 55 -17.80 -9.33 -20.02
CA ARG A 55 -18.60 -10.56 -20.23
C ARG A 55 -20.03 -10.29 -19.78
N GLU A 56 -20.95 -10.62 -20.68
CA GLU A 56 -22.39 -10.35 -20.61
C GLU A 56 -23.03 -10.83 -19.30
N SER A 57 -23.92 -10.01 -18.74
CA SER A 57 -25.19 -10.50 -18.18
C SER A 57 -26.13 -9.31 -17.97
N SER A 58 -27.28 -9.46 -18.59
CA SER A 58 -28.49 -8.67 -18.56
C SER A 58 -29.07 -8.42 -17.16
N LEU A 59 -29.98 -7.43 -17.11
CA LEU A 59 -31.01 -7.16 -16.10
C LEU A 59 -30.64 -6.14 -15.01
N GLY A 60 -31.31 -4.99 -15.10
CA GLY A 60 -31.22 -3.92 -14.12
C GLY A 60 -31.80 -4.30 -12.76
N LYS A 61 -31.11 -3.87 -11.72
CA LYS A 61 -31.66 -3.47 -10.41
C LYS A 61 -30.55 -2.75 -9.65
N ARG A 62 -30.75 -1.45 -9.41
CA ARG A 62 -30.04 -0.56 -8.48
C ARG A 62 -28.60 -1.01 -8.14
N ARG A 63 -27.62 -0.53 -8.92
CA ARG A 63 -26.21 -0.51 -8.53
C ARG A 63 -26.09 0.38 -7.29
N ARG A 64 -26.30 -0.18 -6.10
CA ARG A 64 -25.56 0.25 -4.92
C ARG A 64 -24.11 0.09 -5.32
N GLU A 65 -23.40 1.20 -5.44
CA GLU A 65 -21.95 1.23 -5.58
C GLU A 65 -21.42 0.22 -4.55
N GLU A 66 -21.01 -0.95 -5.04
CA GLU A 66 -20.26 -1.91 -4.26
C GLU A 66 -18.97 -1.16 -3.96
N GLU A 67 -18.93 -0.45 -2.83
CA GLU A 67 -17.76 0.22 -2.30
C GLU A 67 -16.66 -0.83 -2.31
N ALA A 68 -15.83 -0.81 -3.35
CA ALA A 68 -14.64 -1.62 -3.41
C ALA A 68 -13.96 -1.43 -2.05
N PRO A 69 -13.65 -2.51 -1.31
CA PRO A 69 -13.19 -2.39 0.06
C PRO A 69 -12.06 -1.38 0.08
N VAL A 70 -12.29 -0.24 0.73
CA VAL A 70 -11.37 0.88 0.67
C VAL A 70 -10.11 0.44 1.40
N LEU A 71 -9.12 -0.01 0.64
CA LEU A 71 -7.88 -0.52 1.19
C LEU A 71 -7.12 0.65 1.79
N GLU A 72 -7.00 0.62 3.12
CA GLU A 72 -6.55 1.75 3.91
C GLU A 72 -5.39 1.35 4.82
N GLN A 73 -4.34 2.17 4.82
CA GLN A 73 -3.20 2.06 5.72
C GLN A 73 -3.35 3.06 6.87
N ARG A 74 -3.86 2.60 8.02
CA ARG A 74 -4.09 3.48 9.18
C ARG A 74 -2.78 3.86 9.86
N GLU A 75 -2.76 5.06 10.43
CA GLU A 75 -1.67 5.53 11.29
C GLU A 75 -1.46 4.56 12.48
N ASN A 76 -0.22 4.13 12.68
CA ASN A 76 0.16 3.35 13.85
C ASN A 76 0.65 4.31 14.94
N ARG A 77 -0.27 4.70 15.81
CA ARG A 77 0.02 5.65 16.91
C ARG A 77 0.86 5.04 18.02
N MET A 78 0.89 3.71 18.12
CA MET A 78 1.64 2.99 19.16
C MET A 78 3.12 2.86 18.81
N ASN A 79 3.45 2.75 17.52
CA ASN A 79 4.84 2.62 17.07
C ASN A 79 5.08 3.43 15.79
N PRO A 80 5.63 4.65 15.90
CA PRO A 80 5.97 5.50 14.76
C PRO A 80 6.95 4.85 13.77
N LEU A 81 7.88 4.00 14.24
CA LEU A 81 8.84 3.27 13.41
C LEU A 81 8.21 2.11 12.62
N ARG A 82 6.92 1.84 12.83
CA ARG A 82 6.11 0.87 12.08
C ARG A 82 4.87 1.53 11.50
N CYS A 83 4.86 2.86 11.35
CA CYS A 83 3.69 3.61 10.91
C CYS A 83 3.67 3.84 9.39
N PRO A 84 2.72 3.26 8.64
CA PRO A 84 2.67 3.42 7.19
C PRO A 84 2.50 4.87 6.75
N VAL A 85 1.72 5.66 7.50
CA VAL A 85 1.53 7.10 7.23
C VAL A 85 2.86 7.85 7.34
N LYS A 86 3.70 7.54 8.34
CA LYS A 86 5.00 8.19 8.51
C LYS A 86 5.99 7.81 7.42
N PHE A 87 6.04 6.53 7.03
CA PHE A 87 6.86 6.10 5.92
C PHE A 87 6.42 6.72 4.59
N TYR A 88 5.11 6.87 4.36
CA TYR A 88 4.59 7.56 3.19
C TYR A 88 4.94 9.06 3.19
N GLU A 89 4.74 9.76 4.31
CA GLU A 89 5.15 11.16 4.46
C GLU A 89 6.65 11.34 4.17
N PHE A 90 7.47 10.44 4.72
CA PHE A 90 8.92 10.45 4.49
C PHE A 90 9.27 10.17 3.02
N TYR A 91 8.66 9.16 2.40
CA TYR A 91 8.84 8.85 0.99
C TYR A 91 8.57 10.09 0.11
N LEU A 92 7.41 10.73 0.32
CA LEU A 92 7.05 11.95 -0.37
C LEU A 92 8.01 13.13 -0.12
N SER A 93 8.62 13.21 1.06
CA SER A 93 9.59 14.28 1.37
C SER A 93 10.92 14.11 0.63
N LYS A 94 11.24 12.89 0.21
CA LYS A 94 12.50 12.54 -0.49
C LYS A 94 12.34 12.36 -2.00
N CYS A 95 11.12 12.54 -2.54
CA CYS A 95 10.82 12.48 -3.96
C CYS A 95 10.82 13.88 -4.59
N PRO A 96 11.21 14.02 -5.87
CA PRO A 96 11.08 15.27 -6.62
C PRO A 96 9.62 15.75 -6.66
N GLU A 97 9.38 17.03 -6.34
CA GLU A 97 8.03 17.58 -6.23
C GLU A 97 7.26 17.59 -7.55
N SER A 98 7.99 17.71 -8.67
CA SER A 98 7.44 17.70 -10.03
C SER A 98 6.65 16.42 -10.37
N LEU A 99 6.89 15.32 -9.64
CA LEU A 99 6.21 14.06 -9.85
C LEU A 99 4.90 13.92 -9.06
N ARG A 100 4.63 14.80 -8.08
CA ARG A 100 3.45 14.66 -7.19
C ARG A 100 2.11 14.69 -7.94
N SER A 101 2.06 15.34 -9.11
CA SER A 101 0.86 15.42 -9.96
C SER A 101 0.79 14.32 -11.03
N ARG A 102 1.78 13.44 -11.12
CA ARG A 102 1.79 12.35 -12.10
C ARG A 102 0.88 11.21 -11.69
N ASN A 103 0.12 10.72 -12.66
CA ASN A 103 -0.87 9.66 -12.48
C ASN A 103 -0.41 8.27 -12.93
N ASP A 104 0.85 8.14 -13.32
CA ASP A 104 1.43 6.95 -13.96
C ASP A 104 2.68 6.41 -13.24
N VAL A 105 3.12 7.05 -12.14
CA VAL A 105 4.32 6.63 -11.41
C VAL A 105 4.17 6.81 -9.91
N PHE A 106 4.63 5.81 -9.15
CA PHE A 106 4.71 5.86 -7.69
C PHE A 106 6.04 5.37 -7.13
N TYR A 107 6.71 4.41 -7.78
CA TYR A 107 8.01 3.90 -7.34
C TYR A 107 9.11 4.52 -8.20
N LEU A 108 10.09 5.13 -7.54
CA LEU A 108 11.18 5.86 -8.19
C LEU A 108 12.51 5.18 -7.92
N GLN A 109 13.43 5.30 -8.87
CA GLN A 109 14.78 4.80 -8.73
C GLN A 109 15.55 5.61 -7.67
N PRO A 110 16.19 4.96 -6.68
CA PRO A 110 17.04 5.64 -5.71
C PRO A 110 18.21 6.37 -6.37
N GLU A 111 18.57 7.53 -5.83
CA GLU A 111 19.76 8.25 -6.24
C GLU A 111 21.03 7.50 -5.79
N ARG A 112 22.01 7.39 -6.68
CA ARG A 112 23.25 6.61 -6.41
C ARG A 112 24.09 7.21 -5.28
N SER A 113 23.94 8.51 -5.04
CA SER A 113 24.78 9.27 -4.11
C SER A 113 23.99 9.86 -2.95
N CYS A 114 22.75 9.41 -2.70
CA CYS A 114 21.99 9.94 -1.57
C CYS A 114 22.59 9.49 -0.23
N ILE A 115 22.79 10.46 0.65
CA ILE A 115 23.07 10.31 2.08
C ILE A 115 21.85 10.70 2.91
N ALA A 116 21.89 10.45 4.23
CA ALA A 116 20.75 10.68 5.13
C ALA A 116 20.21 12.12 5.08
N GLU A 117 21.12 13.10 4.99
CA GLU A 117 20.84 14.54 4.98
C GLU A 117 20.36 15.04 3.61
N SER A 118 20.44 14.21 2.56
CA SER A 118 20.09 14.64 1.20
C SER A 118 18.63 15.07 1.13
N PRO A 119 18.31 16.18 0.45
CA PRO A 119 16.93 16.62 0.28
C PRO A 119 16.12 15.62 -0.55
N LEU A 120 16.75 15.00 -1.54
CA LEU A 120 16.16 13.97 -2.40
C LEU A 120 16.92 12.65 -2.23
N TRP A 121 16.18 11.55 -2.13
CA TRP A 121 16.73 10.18 -2.14
C TRP A 121 16.35 9.43 -3.42
N TYR A 122 15.42 9.97 -4.19
CA TYR A 122 14.90 9.35 -5.40
C TYR A 122 15.05 10.30 -6.58
N SER A 123 15.37 9.72 -7.73
CA SER A 123 15.45 10.42 -9.00
C SER A 123 14.07 10.60 -9.63
N VAL A 124 14.01 11.28 -10.78
CA VAL A 124 12.78 11.38 -11.59
C VAL A 124 12.47 10.12 -12.41
N ILE A 125 13.35 9.12 -12.36
CA ILE A 125 13.27 7.91 -13.17
C ILE A 125 12.35 6.89 -12.47
N PRO A 126 11.30 6.38 -13.14
CA PRO A 126 10.48 5.29 -12.60
C PRO A 126 11.33 4.04 -12.34
N MET A 127 11.01 3.29 -11.27
CA MET A 127 11.67 2.02 -11.00
C MET A 127 11.25 0.96 -12.03
N ASP A 128 12.22 0.19 -12.52
CA ASP A 128 11.98 -0.90 -13.47
C ASP A 128 11.11 -2.02 -12.88
N LYS A 129 10.31 -2.64 -13.75
CA LYS A 129 9.43 -3.76 -13.38
C LYS A 129 10.19 -4.90 -12.72
N SER A 130 11.33 -5.31 -13.28
CA SER A 130 12.15 -6.41 -12.75
C SER A 130 12.68 -6.13 -11.35
N MET A 131 13.03 -4.87 -11.05
CA MET A 131 13.43 -4.45 -9.71
C MET A 131 12.26 -4.54 -8.73
N LEU A 132 11.06 -4.08 -9.13
CA LEU A 132 9.84 -4.23 -8.33
C LEU A 132 9.51 -5.70 -8.07
N GLU A 133 9.58 -6.56 -9.09
CA GLU A 133 9.40 -8.01 -8.96
C GLU A 133 10.37 -8.62 -7.95
N SER A 134 11.65 -8.26 -8.04
CA SER A 134 12.68 -8.73 -7.10
C SER A 134 12.39 -8.31 -5.66
N MET A 135 12.04 -7.04 -5.44
CA MET A 135 11.67 -6.54 -4.11
C MET A 135 10.40 -7.20 -3.57
N LEU A 136 9.41 -7.40 -4.44
CA LEU A 136 8.14 -8.05 -4.10
C LEU A 136 8.34 -9.50 -3.69
N ASN A 137 9.11 -10.27 -4.46
CA ASN A 137 9.43 -11.66 -4.15
C ASN A 137 10.07 -11.79 -2.77
N ARG A 138 10.99 -10.89 -2.42
CA ARG A 138 11.60 -10.86 -1.08
C ARG A 138 10.57 -10.60 0.02
N ILE A 139 9.60 -9.72 -0.23
CA ILE A 139 8.51 -9.43 0.72
C ILE A 139 7.58 -10.64 0.87
N LEU A 140 7.19 -11.26 -0.25
CA LEU A 140 6.28 -12.39 -0.29
C LEU A 140 6.89 -13.64 0.36
N ALA A 141 8.16 -13.92 0.08
CA ALA A 141 8.88 -15.06 0.69
C ALA A 141 8.96 -14.93 2.22
N VAL A 142 9.24 -13.72 2.74
CA VAL A 142 9.21 -13.49 4.19
C VAL A 142 7.81 -13.71 4.75
N ARG A 143 6.76 -13.27 4.04
CA ARG A 143 5.38 -13.47 4.48
C ARG A 143 5.03 -14.96 4.58
N GLU A 144 5.37 -15.73 3.56
CA GLU A 144 5.14 -17.18 3.49
C GLU A 144 5.77 -17.90 4.70
N ILE A 145 7.04 -17.62 4.98
CA ILE A 145 7.75 -18.20 6.14
C ILE A 145 7.00 -17.89 7.45
N TYR A 146 6.67 -16.63 7.72
CA TYR A 146 5.98 -16.27 8.96
C TYR A 146 4.57 -16.87 9.07
N GLU A 147 3.84 -16.98 7.95
CA GLU A 147 2.52 -17.59 7.89
C GLU A 147 2.59 -19.11 8.13
N GLU A 148 3.59 -19.80 7.57
CA GLU A 148 3.85 -21.22 7.85
C GLU A 148 4.19 -21.48 9.32
N HIS A 149 5.08 -20.67 9.90
CA HIS A 149 5.45 -20.79 11.32
C HIS A 149 4.26 -20.55 12.25
N SER A 150 3.37 -19.60 11.89
CA SER A 150 2.16 -19.32 12.66
C SER A 150 1.14 -20.47 12.58
N ARG A 151 1.13 -21.23 11.48
CA ARG A 151 0.26 -22.41 11.30
C ARG A 151 0.82 -23.66 11.98
N GLY A 152 2.14 -23.81 12.02
CA GLY A 152 2.82 -24.92 12.70
C GLY A 152 2.82 -24.83 14.23
N ALA A 153 2.73 -23.62 14.79
CA ALA A 153 2.71 -23.39 16.24
C ALA A 153 1.34 -23.61 16.90
N GLY A 154 0.28 -23.86 16.14
CA GLY A 154 -1.09 -24.05 16.67
C GLY A 154 -1.56 -25.50 16.73
N GLY A 155 -0.67 -26.49 16.57
CA GLY A 155 -1.02 -27.91 16.43
C GLY A 155 -0.25 -28.88 17.32
N LEU A 156 0.39 -28.41 18.40
CA LEU A 156 1.20 -29.28 19.29
C LEU A 156 0.73 -29.29 20.76
N ASP A 157 -0.47 -28.76 21.06
CA ASP A 157 -1.01 -28.72 22.43
C ASP A 157 -2.29 -29.59 22.62
N ASP A 158 -2.67 -30.44 21.67
CA ASP A 158 -3.93 -31.23 21.72
C ASP A 158 -3.72 -32.77 21.84
N ASP A 159 -2.53 -33.25 22.19
CA ASP A 159 -2.24 -34.69 22.37
C ASP A 159 -1.47 -34.97 23.69
N LEU A 160 -1.97 -34.42 24.80
CA LEU A 160 -1.62 -34.87 26.15
C LEU A 160 -2.83 -34.70 27.10
N ASP A 161 -3.79 -35.63 27.00
CA ASP A 161 -4.57 -36.13 28.15
C ASP A 161 -5.06 -37.57 27.87
#